data_AF-A0A942EBK4-F1
#
_entry.id   AF-A0A942EBK4-F1
#
_cell.length_a   1.000
_cell.length_b   1.000
_cell.length_c   1.000
_cell.angle_alpha   90.00
_cell.angle_beta   90.00
_cell.angle_gamma   90.00
#
_symmetry.space_group_name_H-M   'P 1'
#
loop_
_entity.id
_entity.type
_entity.pdbx_description
1 polymer ?
#
loop_
_entity_poly.entity_id
_entity_poly.type
_entity_poly.pdbx_seq_one_letter_code
_entity_poly.pdbx_strand_id
1 'polypeptide(L)' 'MNHFEIVFTTVVVLTVLSAGSATAIVIAVDTRARPGARIVAVRLMKIAVLGAGAVIALLDRGGASSGIQ' A
#
# COMPACT_ATOMS: atom_id res chain seq x y z
N MET A 1 13.71 -18.74 -0.34
CA MET A 1 12.68 -17.70 -0.51
C MET A 1 12.27 -17.71 -1.97
N ASN A 2 11.01 -18.04 -2.22
CA ASN A 2 10.49 -18.10 -3.59
C ASN A 2 10.31 -16.66 -4.12
N HIS A 3 10.48 -16.44 -5.43
CA HIS A 3 10.34 -15.12 -6.06
C HIS A 3 9.00 -14.45 -5.70
N PHE A 4 7.94 -15.24 -5.55
CA PHE A 4 6.62 -14.79 -5.11
C PHE A 4 6.62 -14.19 -3.70
N GLU A 5 7.30 -14.81 -2.73
CA GLU A 5 7.42 -14.25 -1.37
C GLU A 5 8.12 -12.91 -1.37
N ILE A 6 9.22 -12.78 -2.14
CA ILE A 6 10.00 -11.53 -2.20
C ILE A 6 9.12 -10.38 -2.74
N VAL A 7 8.38 -10.65 -3.82
CA VAL A 7 7.45 -9.65 -4.40
C VAL A 7 6.34 -9.32 -3.41
N PHE A 8 5.73 -10.31 -2.79
CA PHE A 8 4.65 -10.12 -1.82
C PHE A 8 5.10 -9.28 -0.62
N THR A 9 6.22 -9.65 0.02
CA THR A 9 6.77 -8.90 1.15
C THR A 9 7.13 -7.47 0.76
N THR A 10 7.72 -7.28 -0.42
CA THR A 10 8.10 -5.94 -0.91
C THR A 10 6.87 -5.05 -1.09
N VAL A 11 5.80 -5.57 -1.72
CA VAL A 11 4.55 -4.83 -1.94
C VAL A 11 3.88 -4.50 -0.60
N VAL A 12 3.84 -5.44 0.33
CA VAL A 12 3.27 -5.23 1.67
C VAL A 12 4.04 -4.14 2.43
N VAL A 13 5.37 -4.22 2.46
CA VAL A 13 6.22 -3.23 3.16
C VAL A 13 6.06 -1.84 2.55
N LEU A 14 6.06 -1.72 1.22
CA LEU A 14 5.81 -0.45 0.52
C LEU A 14 4.43 0.12 0.84
N THR A 15 3.41 -0.74 0.90
CA THR A 15 2.04 -0.33 1.22
C THR A 15 1.95 0.23 2.63
N VAL A 16 2.54 -0.47 3.61
CA VAL A 16 2.57 -0.05 5.02
C VAL A 16 3.37 1.25 5.20
N LEU A 17 4.54 1.37 4.57
CA LEU A 17 5.36 2.59 4.61
C LEU A 17 4.63 3.79 3.98
N SER A 18 3.95 3.58 2.85
CA SER A 18 3.17 4.62 2.17
C SER A 18 1.98 5.08 3.02
N ALA A 19 1.24 4.13 3.60
CA ALA A 19 0.11 4.42 4.49
C ALA A 19 0.57 5.13 5.77
N GLY A 20 1.64 4.65 6.40
CA GLY A 20 2.23 5.26 7.60
C GLY A 20 2.69 6.68 7.34
N SER A 21 3.36 6.92 6.21
CA SER A 21 3.79 8.27 5.79
C SER A 21 2.59 9.20 5.56
N ALA A 22 1.53 8.71 4.91
CA ALA A 22 0.31 9.49 4.69
C ALA A 22 -0.34 9.90 6.02
N THR A 23 -0.50 8.94 6.94
CA THR A 23 -1.09 9.18 8.26
C THR A 23 -0.22 10.11 9.10
N ALA A 24 1.10 9.95 9.08
CA ALA A 24 2.04 10.83 9.78
C ALA A 24 1.93 12.28 9.27
N ILE A 25 1.81 12.49 7.95
CA ILE A 25 1.62 13.83 7.37
C ILE A 25 0.29 14.43 7.82
N VAL A 26 -0.80 13.65 7.83
CA VAL A 26 -2.12 14.15 8.23
C VAL A 26 -2.17 14.51 9.72
N ILE A 27 -1.49 13.75 10.58
CA ILE A 27 -1.46 13.98 12.04
C ILE A 27 -0.48 15.09 12.43
N ALA A 28 0.73 15.09 11.86
CA ALA A 28 1.79 16.03 12.24
C ALA A 28 1.70 17.38 11.53
N VAL A 29 1.05 17.46 10.37
CA VAL A 29 0.87 18.70 9.63
C VAL A 29 -0.58 19.15 9.75
N ASP A 30 -0.77 20.41 10.15
CA ASP A 30 -2.07 21.06 10.08
C ASP A 30 -2.50 21.19 8.62
N THR A 31 -3.18 20.16 8.14
CA THR A 31 -3.59 19.97 6.75
C THR A 31 -4.67 20.98 6.33
N ARG A 32 -5.29 21.70 7.27
CA ARG A 32 -6.17 22.84 6.99
C ARG A 32 -5.39 24.07 6.55
N ALA A 33 -4.21 24.31 7.12
CA ALA A 33 -3.37 25.46 6.77
C ALA A 33 -2.52 25.23 5.50
N ARG A 34 -2.26 23.96 5.13
CA ARG A 34 -1.35 23.60 4.03
C ARG A 34 -2.00 22.69 2.98
N PRO A 35 -2.65 23.25 1.94
CA PRO A 35 -3.33 22.46 0.91
C PRO A 35 -2.38 21.52 0.14
N GLY A 36 -1.10 21.88 0.02
CA GLY A 36 -0.07 21.00 -0.59
C GLY A 36 0.15 19.70 0.18
N ALA A 37 0.21 19.74 1.51
CA ALA A 37 0.37 18.55 2.35
C ALA A 37 -0.84 17.61 2.25
N ARG A 38 -2.04 18.18 2.12
CA ARG A 38 -3.27 17.42 1.88
C ARG A 38 -3.25 16.68 0.55
N ILE A 39 -2.75 17.31 -0.52
CA ILE A 39 -2.62 16.66 -1.83
C ILE A 39 -1.64 15.48 -1.78
N VAL A 40 -0.50 15.65 -1.10
CA VAL A 40 0.51 14.60 -0.93
C VAL A 40 -0.07 13.43 -0.13
N ALA A 41 -0.76 13.71 0.98
CA ALA A 41 -1.41 12.68 1.79
C ALA A 41 -2.46 11.88 0.97
N VAL A 42 -3.31 12.56 0.19
CA VAL A 42 -4.31 11.90 -0.67
C VAL A 42 -3.64 11.04 -1.75
N ARG A 43 -2.52 11.49 -2.33
CA ARG A 43 -1.77 10.69 -3.31
C ARG A 43 -1.16 9.45 -2.68
N LEU A 44 -0.54 9.57 -1.50
CA LEU A 44 0.01 8.44 -0.76
C LEU A 44 -1.08 7.44 -0.34
N MET A 45 -2.26 7.94 0.02
CA MET A 45 -3.41 7.10 0.36
C MET A 45 -3.94 6.33 -0.86
N LYS A 46 -4.00 6.97 -2.04
CA LYS A 46 -4.33 6.28 -3.30
C LYS A 46 -3.32 5.19 -3.66
N ILE A 47 -2.02 5.44 -3.47
CA ILE A 47 -0.97 4.45 -3.68
C ILE A 47 -1.14 3.28 -2.71
N ALA A 48 -1.44 3.55 -1.44
CA ALA A 48 -1.69 2.50 -0.46
C ALA A 48 -2.91 1.64 -0.81
N VAL A 49 -4.00 2.23 -1.33
CA VAL A 49 -5.18 1.49 -1.80
C VAL A 49 -4.86 0.65 -3.03
N LEU A 50 -4.08 1.17 -3.98
CA LEU A 50 -3.59 0.39 -5.13
C LEU A 50 -2.70 -0.78 -4.68
N GLY A 51 -1.81 -0.54 -3.71
CA GLY A 51 -0.98 -1.57 -3.09
C GLY A 51 -1.82 -2.66 -2.41
N ALA A 52 -2.85 -2.28 -1.65
CA ALA A 52 -3.78 -3.23 -1.05
C ALA A 52 -4.54 -4.05 -2.12
N GLY A 53 -4.97 -3.43 -3.21
CA GLY A 53 -5.56 -4.15 -4.36
C GLY A 53 -4.59 -5.14 -5.00
N ALA A 54 -3.32 -4.77 -5.15
CA ALA A 54 -2.28 -5.67 -5.65
C ALA A 54 -2.00 -6.84 -4.70
N VAL A 55 -2.01 -6.62 -3.38
CA VAL A 55 -1.91 -7.68 -2.37
C VAL A 55 -3.09 -8.64 -2.47
N ILE A 56 -4.31 -8.13 -2.58
CA ILE A 56 -5.52 -8.95 -2.76
C ILE A 56 -5.45 -9.76 -4.05
N ALA A 57 -5.04 -9.14 -5.17
CA ALA A 57 -4.90 -9.82 -6.46
C ALA A 57 -3.79 -10.90 -6.44
N LEU A 58 -2.68 -10.65 -5.72
CA LEU A 58 -1.62 -11.64 -5.52
C LEU A 58 -2.11 -12.81 -4.65
N LEU A 59 -2.91 -12.55 -3.63
CA LEU A 59 -3.53 -13.59 -2.80
C LEU A 59 -4.57 -14.41 -3.59
N ASP A 60 -5.39 -13.75 -4.41
CA ASP A 60 -6.38 -14.40 -5.27
C ASP A 60 -5.70 -15.29 -6.33
N ARG A 61 -4.63 -14.80 -6.96
CA ARG A 61 -3.84 -15.58 -7.91
C ARG A 61 -3.02 -16.70 -7.25
N GLY A 62 -2.51 -16.47 -6.03
CA GLY A 62 -1.84 -17.49 -5.22
C GLY A 62 -2.81 -18.60 -4.78
N GLY A 63 -4.05 -18.23 -4.46
CA GLY A 63 -5.15 -19.17 -4.18
C GLY A 63 -5.56 -19.97 -5.42
N ALA A 64 -5.65 -19.33 -6.58
CA ALA A 64 -5.93 -19.99 -7.86
C ALA A 64 -4.84 -21.00 -8.28
N SER A 65 -3.56 -20.75 -7.96
CA SER A 65 -2.49 -21.74 -8.17
C SER A 65 -2.46 -22.89 -7.17
N SER A 66 -3.19 -22.77 -6.04
CA SER A 66 -3.29 -23.84 -5.03
C SER A 66 -4.51 -24.74 -5.23
N GLY A 67 -5.42 -24.38 -6.15
CA GLY A 67 -6.62 -25.16 -6.51
C GLY A 67 -6.48 -26.01 -7.79
N ILE A 68 -5.29 -26.04 -8.40
CA ILE A 68 -4.92 -27.02 -9.43
C ILE A 68 -3.81 -27.89 -8.83
N GLN A 69 -4.20 -28.79 -7.93
CA GLN A 69 -3.42 -29.95 -7.54
C GLN A 69 -4.36 -31.12 -7.29
#